data_AF-A0AAE0DU75-F1
#
_entry.id   AF-A0AAE0DU75-F1
#
_cell.length_a   1.000
_cell.length_b   1.000
_cell.length_c   1.000
_cell.angle_alpha   90.00
_cell.angle_beta   90.00
_cell.angle_gamma   90.00
#
_symmetry.space_group_name_H-M   'P 1'
#
loop_
_entity.id
_entity.type
_entity.pdbx_description
1 polymer ?
#
loop_
_entity_poly.entity_id
_entity_poly.type
_entity_poly.pdbx_seq_one_letter_code
_entity_poly.pdbx_strand_id
1 'polypeptide(L)'
;MDDFHLNGEIMKEFKQMFIALIPKCTKPETMKNFKPISLIGSLYKILAKVLANRMKRVTSSVIGETQMTFVKNRQILDSFVIAEEIIHHWKINKE
;
A
#
# COMPACT_ATOMS: atom_id res chain seq x y z
N MET A 1 -16.50 13.01 17.65
CA MET A 1 -16.42 11.56 17.37
C MET A 1 -17.78 11.03 16.96
N ASP A 2 -18.85 11.49 17.58
CA ASP A 2 -20.23 11.05 17.26
C ASP A 2 -20.59 11.25 15.77
N ASP A 3 -20.23 12.40 15.18
CA ASP A 3 -20.44 12.63 13.74
C ASP A 3 -19.67 11.65 12.83
N PHE A 4 -18.48 11.19 13.25
CA PHE A 4 -17.73 10.18 12.51
C PHE A 4 -18.42 8.81 12.60
N HIS A 5 -18.96 8.47 13.77
CA HIS A 5 -19.65 7.20 13.97
C HIS A 5 -21.01 7.14 13.28
N LEU A 6 -21.72 8.27 13.18
CA LEU A 6 -23.05 8.36 12.58
C LEU A 6 -22.98 8.60 11.07
N ASN A 7 -22.13 9.53 10.63
CA ASN A 7 -22.11 10.02 9.24
C ASN A 7 -20.84 9.60 8.47
N GLY A 8 -19.85 9.00 9.13
CA GLY A 8 -18.55 8.70 8.53
C GLY A 8 -17.69 9.93 8.27
N GLU A 9 -18.07 11.11 8.79
CA GLU A 9 -17.37 12.36 8.52
C GLU A 9 -16.26 12.64 9.54
N ILE A 10 -15.09 12.96 9.02
CA ILE A 10 -13.97 13.46 9.82
C ILE A 10 -14.01 14.99 9.82
N MET A 11 -13.80 15.60 10.99
CA MET A 11 -13.73 17.06 11.16
C MET A 11 -12.69 17.68 10.21
N LYS A 12 -12.98 18.88 9.69
CA LYS A 12 -12.17 19.53 8.64
C LYS A 12 -10.74 19.81 9.08
N GLU A 13 -10.54 20.10 10.36
CA GLU A 13 -9.24 20.38 10.97
C GLU A 13 -8.30 19.18 10.86
N PHE A 14 -8.84 17.96 10.92
CA PHE A 14 -8.06 16.73 10.75
C PHE A 14 -7.78 16.37 9.29
N LYS A 15 -8.34 17.10 8.32
CA LYS A 15 -8.09 16.92 6.89
C LYS A 15 -6.91 17.77 6.37
N GLN A 16 -6.33 18.63 7.20
CA GLN A 16 -5.18 19.43 6.81
C GLN A 16 -3.91 18.56 6.70
N MET A 17 -3.09 18.81 5.69
CA MET A 17 -1.81 18.12 5.48
C MET A 17 -0.71 19.08 5.06
N PHE A 18 0.52 18.77 5.47
CA PHE A 18 1.73 19.42 4.97
C PHE A 18 2.44 18.50 3.99
N ILE A 19 2.97 19.04 2.90
CA ILE A 19 3.76 18.26 1.93
C ILE A 19 5.24 18.48 2.23
N ALA A 20 5.96 17.41 2.56
CA ALA A 20 7.40 17.40 2.69
C ALA A 20 8.03 16.68 1.49
N LEU A 21 9.14 17.22 0.96
CA LEU A 21 9.88 16.61 -0.15
C LEU A 21 11.07 15.82 0.40
N ILE A 22 11.10 14.50 0.14
CA ILE A 22 12.23 13.63 0.50
C ILE A 22 13.08 13.33 -0.73
N PRO A 23 14.39 13.53 -0.69
CA PRO A 23 15.28 13.20 -1.81
C PRO A 23 15.33 11.68 -2.03
N LYS A 24 15.27 11.24 -3.30
CA LYS A 24 15.40 9.84 -3.71
C LYS A 24 16.86 9.42 -3.95
N CYS A 25 17.74 10.39 -4.19
CA CYS A 25 19.16 10.18 -4.47
C CYS A 25 20.02 11.21 -3.71
N THR A 26 21.33 10.96 -3.63
CA THR A 26 22.29 11.76 -2.86
C THR A 26 22.46 13.19 -3.37
N LYS A 27 22.32 13.41 -4.68
CA LYS A 27 22.41 14.75 -5.32
C LYS A 27 21.16 15.02 -6.16
N PRO A 28 20.08 15.54 -5.56
CA PRO A 28 18.84 15.77 -6.27
C PRO A 28 18.90 17.08 -7.06
N GLU A 29 19.01 16.98 -8.39
CA GLU A 29 19.08 18.15 -9.29
C GLU A 29 17.74 18.59 -9.90
N THR A 30 16.75 17.68 -9.96
CA THR A 30 15.43 17.97 -10.56
C THR A 30 14.30 17.60 -9.61
N MET A 31 13.11 18.19 -9.82
CA MET A 31 11.91 17.88 -9.01
C MET A 31 11.54 16.39 -9.02
N LYS A 32 11.88 15.64 -10.09
CA LYS A 32 11.64 14.19 -10.18
C LYS A 32 12.46 13.38 -9.17
N ASN A 33 13.58 13.94 -8.72
CA ASN A 33 14.47 13.35 -7.72
C ASN A 33 13.91 13.47 -6.29
N PHE A 34 12.79 14.16 -6.11
CA PHE A 34 12.09 14.23 -4.83
C PHE A 34 10.84 13.35 -4.84
N LYS A 35 10.52 12.79 -3.68
CA LYS A 35 9.27 12.10 -3.40
C LYS A 35 8.46 12.99 -2.44
N PRO A 36 7.27 13.47 -2.84
CA PRO A 36 6.39 14.15 -1.90
C PRO A 36 5.84 13.15 -0.89
N ILE A 37 5.81 13.55 0.38
CA ILE A 37 5.15 12.83 1.47
C ILE A 37 4.18 13.78 2.16
N SER A 38 2.94 13.31 2.34
CA SER A 38 1.92 14.00 3.11
C SER A 38 2.12 13.75 4.60
N LEU A 39 2.46 14.79 5.34
CA LEU A 39 2.46 14.82 6.79
C LEU A 39 1.04 15.17 7.25
N ILE A 40 0.30 14.11 7.59
CA ILE A 40 -1.06 14.17 8.10
C ILE A 40 -1.08 13.94 9.62
N GLY A 41 -2.13 14.46 10.28
CA GLY A 41 -2.34 14.29 11.71
C GLY A 41 -2.40 12.82 12.16
N SER A 42 -1.92 12.54 13.37
CA SER A 42 -1.88 11.18 13.94
C SER A 42 -3.26 10.55 14.07
N LEU A 43 -4.29 11.33 14.42
CA LEU A 43 -5.68 10.87 14.50
C LEU A 43 -6.17 10.28 13.18
N TYR A 44 -5.90 10.95 12.06
CA TYR A 44 -6.24 10.43 10.74
C TYR A 44 -5.51 9.10 10.47
N LYS A 45 -4.23 8.98 10.85
CA LYS A 45 -3.46 7.73 10.71
C LYS A 45 -4.04 6.60 11.56
N ILE A 46 -4.51 6.90 12.78
CA ILE A 46 -5.15 5.91 13.67
C ILE A 46 -6.45 5.40 13.02
N LEU A 47 -7.31 6.29 12.55
CA LEU A 47 -8.55 5.93 11.87
C LEU A 47 -8.28 5.08 10.62
N ALA A 48 -7.33 5.51 9.77
CA ALA A 48 -6.91 4.75 8.60
C ALA A 48 -6.39 3.35 8.98
N LYS A 49 -5.64 3.23 10.09
CA LYS A 49 -5.15 1.94 10.60
C LYS A 49 -6.27 1.03 11.09
N VAL A 50 -7.27 1.57 11.78
CA VAL A 50 -8.45 0.82 12.21
C VAL A 50 -9.19 0.26 10.99
N LEU A 51 -9.42 1.10 9.97
CA LEU A 51 -10.06 0.67 8.72
C LEU A 51 -9.24 -0.39 7.97
N ALA A 52 -7.93 -0.18 7.84
CA ALA A 52 -7.03 -1.17 7.23
C ALA A 52 -7.05 -2.51 7.96
N ASN A 53 -7.07 -2.51 9.29
CA ASN A 53 -7.16 -3.73 10.09
C ASN A 53 -8.51 -4.46 9.93
N ARG A 54 -9.60 -3.72 9.70
CA ARG A 54 -10.91 -4.30 9.36
C ARG A 54 -10.89 -4.92 7.97
N MET A 55 -10.40 -4.19 6.96
CA MET A 55 -10.29 -4.68 5.58
C MET A 55 -9.40 -5.92 5.48
N LYS A 56 -8.31 -5.98 6.24
CA LYS A 56 -7.37 -7.12 6.27
C LYS A 56 -8.07 -8.47 6.50
N ARG A 57 -9.22 -8.50 7.17
CA ARG A 57 -9.99 -9.73 7.43
C ARG A 57 -10.62 -10.32 6.16
N VAL A 58 -10.91 -9.49 5.17
CA VAL A 58 -11.56 -9.88 3.91
C VAL A 58 -10.63 -9.76 2.70
N THR A 59 -9.48 -9.11 2.83
CA THR A 59 -8.56 -8.87 1.70
C THR A 59 -8.17 -10.16 0.99
N SER A 60 -7.92 -11.26 1.71
CA SER A 60 -7.53 -12.55 1.11
C SER A 60 -8.61 -13.20 0.24
N SER A 61 -9.90 -12.90 0.45
CA SER A 61 -10.98 -13.46 -0.35
C SER A 61 -11.33 -12.61 -1.58
N VAL A 62 -10.82 -11.37 -1.65
CA VAL A 62 -11.15 -10.41 -2.72
C VAL A 62 -9.99 -10.26 -3.71
N ILE A 63 -8.75 -10.45 -3.26
CA ILE A 63 -7.56 -10.36 -4.11
C ILE A 63 -7.25 -11.70 -4.80
N GLY A 64 -6.67 -11.62 -5.99
CA GLY A 64 -6.22 -12.81 -6.72
C GLY A 64 -5.11 -13.56 -6.00
N GLU A 65 -4.97 -14.86 -6.29
CA GLU A 65 -3.95 -15.71 -5.69
C GLU A 65 -2.53 -15.24 -6.01
N THR A 66 -2.31 -14.69 -7.21
CA THR A 66 -1.01 -14.20 -7.69
C THR A 66 -0.54 -12.88 -7.05
N GLN A 67 -1.39 -12.20 -6.28
CA GLN A 67 -1.00 -10.97 -5.60
C GLN A 67 -0.24 -11.29 -4.29
N MET A 68 1.08 -11.18 -4.33
CA MET A 68 1.94 -11.57 -3.20
C MET A 68 2.31 -10.45 -2.24
N THR A 69 2.25 -9.19 -2.69
CA THR A 69 2.70 -8.05 -1.88
C THR A 69 1.59 -7.48 -1.02
N PHE A 70 1.94 -7.04 0.20
CA PHE A 70 1.04 -6.40 1.17
C PHE A 70 -0.13 -7.27 1.66
N VAL A 71 -0.07 -8.58 1.47
CA VAL A 71 -1.05 -9.56 1.97
C VAL A 71 -0.45 -10.32 3.14
N LYS A 72 -1.26 -10.61 4.16
CA LYS A 72 -0.80 -11.45 5.28
C LYS A 72 -0.45 -12.84 4.75
N ASN A 73 0.67 -13.40 5.20
CA ASN A 73 1.14 -14.75 4.85
C ASN A 73 1.49 -14.94 3.35
N ARG A 74 1.72 -13.87 2.60
CA ARG A 74 2.32 -13.93 1.26
C ARG A 74 3.59 -13.09 1.26
N GLN A 75 4.64 -13.59 0.62
CA GLN A 75 5.95 -12.94 0.58
C GLN A 75 6.28 -12.49 -0.84
N ILE A 76 7.06 -11.43 -0.97
CA ILE A 76 7.48 -10.94 -2.29
C ILE A 76 8.26 -12.01 -3.08
N LEU A 77 8.96 -12.90 -2.38
CA LEU A 77 9.71 -14.00 -2.98
C LEU A 77 8.80 -15.04 -3.67
N ASP A 78 7.58 -15.24 -3.16
CA ASP A 78 6.61 -16.16 -3.76
C ASP A 78 6.28 -15.74 -5.21
N SER A 79 6.30 -14.43 -5.50
CA SER A 79 6.07 -13.93 -6.86
C SER A 79 7.20 -14.25 -7.83
N PHE A 80 8.44 -14.37 -7.31
CA PHE A 80 9.59 -14.77 -8.11
C PHE A 80 9.54 -16.26 -8.45
N VAL A 81 9.20 -17.12 -7.48
CA VAL A 81 9.05 -18.56 -7.68
C VAL A 81 7.99 -18.87 -8.74
N ILE A 82 6.82 -18.23 -8.66
CA ILE A 82 5.76 -18.40 -9.66
C ILE A 82 6.23 -17.97 -11.05
N ALA A 83 6.99 -16.87 -11.15
CA ALA A 83 7.53 -16.43 -12.44
C ALA A 83 8.53 -17.44 -13.01
N GLU A 84 9.38 -18.04 -12.16
CA GLU A 84 10.32 -19.08 -12.56
C GLU A 84 9.60 -20.32 -13.08
N GLU A 85 8.59 -20.82 -12.35
CA GLU A 85 7.78 -21.96 -12.75
C GLU A 85 7.10 -21.75 -14.11
N ILE A 86 6.54 -20.55 -14.34
CA ILE A 86 5.93 -20.20 -15.64
C ILE A 86 6.96 -20.24 -16.76
N ILE A 87 8.15 -19.67 -16.55
CA ILE A 87 9.23 -19.68 -17.54
C ILE A 87 9.68 -21.11 -17.82
N HIS A 88 9.85 -21.93 -16.78
CA HIS A 88 10.28 -23.30 -16.90
C HIS A 88 9.26 -24.14 -17.68
N HIS A 89 7.97 -24.05 -17.31
CA HIS A 89 6.87 -24.75 -17.98
C HIS A 89 6.77 -24.37 -19.46
N TRP A 90 6.96 -23.09 -19.78
CA TRP A 90 6.96 -22.64 -21.17
C TRP A 90 8.14 -23.18 -21.97
N LYS A 91 9.33 -23.31 -21.36
CA LYS A 91 10.50 -23.89 -22.03
C LYS A 91 10.32 -25.38 -22.32
N ILE A 92 9.78 -26.15 -21.37
CA ILE A 92 9.53 -27.59 -21.54
C ILE A 92 8.50 -27.84 -22.65
N ASN A 93 7.37 -27.12 -22.65
CA ASN A 93 6.28 -27.35 -23.61
C ASN A 93 6.53 -26.75 -25.01
N LYS A 94 7.72 -26.18 -25.25
CA LYS A 94 8.12 -25.67 -26.55
C LYS A 94 8.97 -26.67 -27.35
N GLU A 95 9.40 -27.75 -26.70
CA GLU A 95 9.96 -28.97 -27.30
C GLU A 95 8.85 -30.01 -27.47
#